data_AF-A0A9E3E2E0-F1
#
_entry.id   AF-A0A9E3E2E0-F1
#
_cell.length_a   1.000
_cell.length_b   1.000
_cell.length_c   1.000
_cell.angle_alpha   90.00
_cell.angle_beta   90.00
_cell.angle_gamma   90.00
#
_symmetry.space_group_name_H-M   'P 1'
#
loop_
_entity.id
_entity.type
_entity.pdbx_description
1 polymer ?
#
loop_
_entity_poly.entity_id
_entity_poly.type
_entity_poly.pdbx_seq_one_letter_code
_entity_poly.pdbx_strand_id
1 'polypeptide(L)'
;MKLDVNGQVHEVAADEATPLLYVLREDLKLNAAKFGCGLGQCGACVVMVDGEAIYSCITPISVLANRKIKTVEGLGTAEKPGPMQRAFIEAQAAQCGYCIPGMMMRAQALL
;
A
#
# COMPACT_ATOMS: atom_id res chain seq x y z
N MET A 1 5.97 -0.66 -17.84
CA MET A 1 7.12 -0.22 -17.03
C MET A 1 7.45 -1.24 -15.94
N LYS A 2 8.59 -1.10 -15.24
CA LYS A 2 8.98 -1.97 -14.10
C LYS A 2 8.76 -1.25 -12.78
N LEU A 3 8.12 -1.91 -11.81
CA LEU A 3 7.91 -1.41 -10.44
C LEU A 3 8.46 -2.40 -9.43
N ASP A 4 9.22 -1.94 -8.43
CA ASP A 4 9.62 -2.75 -7.28
C ASP A 4 8.55 -2.63 -6.19
N VAL A 5 7.75 -3.69 -6.01
CA VAL A 5 6.71 -3.76 -5.00
C VAL A 5 7.04 -4.90 -4.04
N ASN A 6 7.16 -4.56 -2.76
CA ASN A 6 7.52 -5.50 -1.70
C ASN A 6 8.83 -6.26 -1.93
N GLY A 7 9.78 -5.68 -2.68
CA GLY A 7 11.06 -6.31 -3.02
C GLY A 7 11.01 -7.23 -4.24
N GLN A 8 9.89 -7.23 -4.98
CA GLN A 8 9.72 -7.97 -6.22
C GLN A 8 9.52 -6.99 -7.38
N VAL A 9 10.25 -7.21 -8.48
CA VAL A 9 10.10 -6.39 -9.68
C VAL A 9 8.97 -6.94 -10.54
N HIS A 10 7.95 -6.11 -10.78
CA HIS A 10 6.80 -6.43 -11.62
C HIS A 10 6.85 -5.66 -12.92
N GLU A 11 6.58 -6.34 -14.04
CA GLU A 11 6.30 -5.69 -15.31
C GLU A 11 4.81 -5.33 -15.39
N VAL A 12 4.52 -4.05 -15.62
CA VAL A 12 3.17 -3.48 -15.64
C VAL A 12 2.90 -2.85 -16.99
N ALA A 13 1.78 -3.22 -17.61
CA ALA A 13 1.31 -2.71 -18.89
C ALA A 13 0.14 -1.73 -18.72
N ALA A 14 0.36 -0.68 -17.93
CA ALA A 14 -0.60 0.39 -17.67
C ALA A 14 -0.08 1.74 -18.18
N ASP A 15 -0.98 2.68 -18.42
CA ASP A 15 -0.63 4.06 -18.77
C ASP A 15 0.19 4.72 -17.65
N GLU A 16 1.18 5.54 -18.01
CA GLU A 16 2.09 6.19 -17.07
C GLU A 16 1.40 7.11 -16.05
N ALA A 17 0.25 7.70 -16.42
CA ALA A 17 -0.58 8.51 -15.52
C ALA A 17 -1.50 7.68 -14.62
N THR A 18 -1.57 6.35 -14.81
CA THR A 18 -2.40 5.46 -13.99
C THR A 18 -2.00 5.58 -12.52
N PRO A 19 -2.94 5.86 -11.61
CA PRO A 19 -2.63 5.87 -10.18
C PRO A 19 -2.17 4.50 -9.70
N LEU A 20 -1.14 4.48 -8.85
CA LEU A 20 -0.55 3.27 -8.28
C LEU A 20 -1.60 2.36 -7.64
N LEU A 21 -2.63 2.92 -7.03
CA LEU A 21 -3.72 2.15 -6.41
C LEU A 21 -4.35 1.14 -7.38
N TYR A 22 -4.59 1.53 -8.64
CA TYR A 22 -5.20 0.65 -9.62
C TYR A 22 -4.23 -0.45 -10.04
N VAL A 23 -2.96 -0.12 -10.25
CA VAL A 23 -1.93 -1.11 -10.57
C VAL A 23 -1.78 -2.15 -9.47
N LEU A 24 -1.74 -1.73 -8.20
CA LEU A 24 -1.64 -2.66 -7.07
C LEU A 24 -2.83 -3.63 -7.04
N ARG A 25 -4.05 -3.12 -7.20
CA ARG A 25 -5.28 -3.91 -7.02
C ARG A 25 -5.63 -4.76 -8.23
N GLU A 26 -5.50 -4.19 -9.42
CA GLU A 26 -6.03 -4.79 -10.65
C GLU A 26 -4.95 -5.57 -11.40
N ASP A 27 -3.73 -5.05 -11.53
CA ASP A 27 -2.64 -5.74 -12.21
C ASP A 27 -1.93 -6.73 -11.28
N LEU A 28 -1.56 -6.29 -10.07
CA LEU A 28 -0.75 -7.09 -9.14
C LEU A 28 -1.58 -7.88 -8.12
N LYS A 29 -2.89 -7.65 -8.05
CA LYS A 29 -3.82 -8.28 -7.09
C LYS A 29 -3.45 -8.10 -5.61
N LEU A 30 -2.64 -7.10 -5.31
CA LEU A 30 -2.30 -6.61 -3.96
C LEU A 30 -3.40 -5.65 -3.48
N ASN A 31 -4.42 -6.25 -2.85
CA ASN A 31 -5.70 -5.61 -2.58
C ASN A 31 -5.80 -4.91 -1.21
N ALA A 32 -4.75 -4.90 -0.38
CA ALA A 32 -4.82 -4.30 0.95
C ALA A 32 -4.99 -2.77 0.88
N ALA A 33 -4.32 -2.09 -0.04
CA ALA A 33 -4.58 -0.69 -0.32
C ALA A 33 -6.00 -0.52 -0.89
N LYS A 34 -6.81 0.36 -0.27
CA LYS A 34 -8.24 0.49 -0.58
C LYS A 34 -8.58 1.78 -1.31
N PHE A 35 -9.52 1.69 -2.25
CA PHE A 35 -10.18 2.85 -2.82
C PHE A 35 -11.24 3.37 -1.84
N GLY A 36 -10.89 4.35 -1.01
CA GLY A 36 -11.87 4.99 -0.12
C GLY A 36 -12.53 6.23 -0.74
N CYS A 37 -11.72 7.17 -1.24
CA CYS A 37 -12.23 8.42 -1.81
C CYS A 37 -11.67 8.78 -3.20
N GLY A 38 -10.48 8.28 -3.58
CA GLY A 38 -9.81 8.68 -4.83
C GLY A 38 -9.23 10.10 -4.84
N LEU A 39 -9.38 10.86 -3.75
CA LEU A 39 -9.06 12.30 -3.68
C LEU A 39 -7.90 12.64 -2.71
N GLY A 40 -7.18 11.63 -2.21
CA GLY A 40 -6.09 11.84 -1.25
C GLY A 40 -6.53 12.28 0.16
N GLN A 41 -7.79 12.06 0.54
CA GLN A 41 -8.35 12.60 1.80
C GLN A 41 -8.43 11.55 2.92
N CYS A 42 -8.92 10.34 2.63
CA CYS A 42 -9.26 9.37 3.68
C CYS A 42 -8.10 8.50 4.18
N GLY A 43 -6.99 8.43 3.44
CA GLY A 43 -5.82 7.61 3.81
C GLY A 43 -5.95 6.10 3.66
N ALA A 44 -7.11 5.55 3.25
CA ALA A 44 -7.30 4.09 3.11
C ALA A 44 -6.41 3.43 2.03
N CYS A 45 -5.90 4.23 1.10
CA CYS A 45 -5.02 3.79 0.01
C CYS A 45 -3.53 3.90 0.35
N VAL A 46 -3.17 4.27 1.57
CA VAL A 46 -1.77 4.59 1.90
C VAL A 46 -0.88 3.36 1.74
N VAL A 47 0.25 3.59 1.07
CA VAL A 47 1.39 2.69 0.95
C VAL A 47 2.65 3.47 1.31
N MET A 48 3.80 2.80 1.44
CA MET A 48 5.07 3.50 1.58
C MET A 48 5.85 3.45 0.28
N VAL A 49 6.53 4.55 -0.07
CA VAL A 49 7.53 4.57 -1.14
C VAL A 49 8.82 5.15 -0.58
N ASP A 50 9.89 4.37 -0.64
CA ASP A 50 11.19 4.67 -0.02
C ASP A 50 11.10 5.07 1.46
N GLY A 51 10.18 4.41 2.19
CA GLY A 51 9.95 4.65 3.62
C GLY A 51 8.92 5.72 3.94
N GLU A 52 8.53 6.56 2.98
CA GLU A 52 7.54 7.62 3.22
C GLU A 52 6.11 7.16 2.90
N ALA A 53 5.16 7.48 3.79
CA ALA A 53 3.75 7.22 3.56
C ALA A 53 3.16 8.17 2.50
N ILE A 54 2.56 7.61 1.44
CA ILE A 54 1.94 8.36 0.35
C ILE A 54 0.53 7.87 0.01
N TYR A 55 -0.25 8.69 -0.69
CA TYR A 55 -1.56 8.30 -1.21
C TYR A 55 -1.43 7.65 -2.59
N SER A 56 -1.55 6.32 -2.66
CA SER A 56 -1.46 5.59 -3.94
C SER A 56 -2.58 5.96 -4.94
N CYS A 57 -3.71 6.50 -4.47
CA CYS A 57 -4.84 6.85 -5.33
C CYS A 57 -4.64 8.10 -6.20
N ILE A 58 -3.64 8.93 -5.89
CA ILE A 58 -3.30 10.15 -6.65
C ILE A 58 -1.85 10.15 -7.15
N THR A 59 -1.10 9.09 -6.87
CA THR A 59 0.31 8.99 -7.28
C THR A 59 0.39 8.23 -8.60
N PRO A 60 0.75 8.87 -9.72
CA PRO A 60 0.90 8.19 -11.00
C PRO A 60 2.11 7.25 -10.99
N ILE A 61 2.05 6.14 -11.72
CA ILE A 61 3.17 5.18 -11.76
C ILE A 61 4.42 5.73 -12.44
N SER A 62 4.30 6.75 -13.29
CA SER A 62 5.43 7.42 -13.94
C SER A 62 6.50 7.93 -12.97
N VAL A 63 6.12 8.36 -11.77
CA VAL A 63 7.06 8.90 -10.76
C VAL A 63 7.66 7.83 -9.85
N LEU A 64 7.36 6.55 -10.10
CA LEU A 64 7.73 5.42 -9.24
C LEU A 64 8.79 4.50 -9.86
N ALA A 65 9.30 4.84 -11.05
CA ALA A 65 10.39 4.10 -11.66
C ALA A 65 11.60 4.05 -10.72
N ASN A 66 12.14 2.83 -10.50
CA ASN A 66 13.28 2.55 -9.62
C ASN A 66 13.08 2.88 -8.14
N ARG A 67 11.85 3.15 -7.70
CA ARG A 67 11.52 3.40 -6.29
C ARG A 67 10.97 2.13 -5.62
N LYS A 68 11.18 2.00 -4.31
CA LYS A 68 10.72 0.84 -3.54
C LYS A 68 9.35 1.10 -2.97
N ILE A 69 8.35 0.38 -3.47
CA ILE A 69 6.98 0.42 -2.96
C ILE A 69 6.82 -0.68 -1.91
N LYS A 70 6.27 -0.35 -0.74
CA LYS A 70 5.90 -1.30 0.30
C LYS A 70 4.41 -1.17 0.59
N THR A 71 3.69 -2.28 0.58
CA THR A 71 2.27 -2.39 0.94
C THR A 71 2.11 -3.18 2.23
N VAL A 72 0.87 -3.31 2.73
CA VAL A 72 0.59 -4.08 3.95
C VAL A 72 0.93 -5.56 3.78
N GLU A 73 0.73 -6.11 2.58
CA GLU A 73 1.12 -7.47 2.20
C GLU A 73 2.64 -7.68 2.36
N GLY A 74 3.44 -6.61 2.24
CA GLY A 74 4.88 -6.64 2.46
C GLY A 74 5.30 -6.60 3.94
N LEU A 75 4.37 -6.46 4.89
CA LEU A 75 4.66 -6.42 6.33
C LEU A 75 4.56 -7.80 7.00
N GLY A 76 3.81 -8.73 6.41
CA GLY A 76 3.56 -10.07 6.95
C GLY A 76 2.27 -10.69 6.41
N THR A 77 2.02 -11.94 6.75
CA THR A 77 0.83 -12.70 6.33
C THR A 77 -0.12 -12.93 7.50
N ALA A 78 -1.31 -13.49 7.25
CA ALA A 78 -2.25 -13.85 8.30
C ALA A 78 -1.68 -14.93 9.25
N GLU A 79 -0.93 -15.89 8.71
CA GLU A 79 -0.30 -16.99 9.46
C GLU A 79 0.96 -16.53 10.21
N LYS A 80 1.65 -15.52 9.68
CA LYS A 80 2.85 -14.94 10.28
C LYS A 80 2.79 -13.41 10.21
N PRO A 81 1.97 -12.78 11.05
CA PRO A 81 1.80 -11.33 11.03
C PRO A 81 3.08 -10.64 11.47
N GLY A 82 3.43 -9.54 10.81
CA GLY A 82 4.54 -8.67 11.20
C GLY A 82 4.25 -7.88 12.48
N PRO A 83 5.27 -7.18 13.04
CA PRO A 83 5.10 -6.43 14.30
C PRO A 83 3.93 -5.43 14.28
N MET A 84 3.78 -4.65 13.21
CA MET A 84 2.68 -3.69 13.05
C MET A 84 1.31 -4.38 13.01
N GLN A 85 1.19 -5.48 12.27
CA GLN A 85 -0.05 -6.25 12.17
C GLN A 85 -0.43 -6.86 13.53
N ARG A 86 0.54 -7.43 14.26
CA ARG A 86 0.32 -7.98 15.61
C ARG A 86 -0.16 -6.92 16.60
N ALA A 87 0.47 -5.75 16.61
CA ALA A 87 0.08 -4.65 17.49
C ALA A 87 -1.40 -4.23 17.29
N PHE A 88 -1.86 -4.14 16.04
CA PHE A 88 -3.27 -3.85 15.73
C PHE A 88 -4.23 -4.98 16.16
N ILE A 89 -3.81 -6.24 16.04
CA ILE A 89 -4.59 -7.40 16.50
C ILE A 89 -4.73 -7.39 18.02
N GLU A 90 -3.62 -7.25 18.75
CA GLU A 90 -3.56 -7.23 20.21
C GLU A 90 -4.36 -6.06 20.79
N ALA A 91 -4.26 -4.88 20.17
CA ALA A 91 -5.02 -3.70 20.57
C ALA A 91 -6.50 -3.73 20.14
N GLN A 92 -6.95 -4.76 19.42
CA GLN A 92 -8.29 -4.82 18.83
C GLN A 92 -8.65 -3.55 18.04
N ALA A 93 -7.67 -2.99 17.33
CA ALA A 93 -7.77 -1.68 16.69
C ALA A 93 -8.58 -1.68 15.38
N ALA A 94 -9.23 -2.79 15.04
CA ALA A 94 -10.01 -2.98 13.83
C ALA A 94 -11.48 -3.28 14.15
N GLN A 95 -12.40 -2.60 13.46
CA GLN A 95 -13.83 -2.93 13.45
C GLN A 95 -14.22 -3.44 12.06
N CYS A 96 -14.68 -2.57 11.16
CA CYS A 96 -14.98 -2.94 9.76
C CYS A 96 -13.73 -3.29 8.94
N GLY A 97 -12.54 -2.92 9.41
CA GLY A 97 -11.26 -3.25 8.79
C GLY A 97 -10.86 -2.41 7.57
N TYR A 98 -11.77 -1.64 6.97
CA TYR A 98 -11.53 -1.02 5.66
C TYR A 98 -10.39 0.02 5.66
N CYS A 99 -10.29 0.85 6.71
CA CYS A 99 -9.24 1.87 6.83
C CYS A 99 -7.93 1.34 7.41
N ILE A 100 -7.96 0.14 8.00
CA ILE A 100 -6.87 -0.41 8.81
C ILE A 100 -5.58 -0.58 8.01
N PRO A 101 -5.60 -1.06 6.75
CA PRO A 101 -4.39 -1.12 5.94
C PRO A 101 -3.66 0.23 5.83
N GLY A 102 -4.40 1.30 5.56
CA GLY A 102 -3.82 2.65 5.47
C GLY A 102 -3.29 3.16 6.81
N MET A 103 -3.98 2.87 7.92
CA MET A 103 -3.52 3.21 9.27
C MET A 103 -2.22 2.48 9.63
N MET A 104 -2.12 1.18 9.33
CA MET A 104 -0.91 0.40 9.55
C MET A 104 0.28 0.96 8.77
N MET A 105 0.09 1.30 7.49
CA MET A 105 1.19 1.85 6.67
C MET A 105 1.63 3.23 7.14
N ARG A 106 0.70 4.09 7.60
CA ARG A 106 1.06 5.39 8.21
C ARG A 106 1.86 5.20 9.48
N ALA A 107 1.42 4.33 10.37
CA ALA A 107 2.13 4.04 11.61
C ALA A 107 3.51 3.43 11.33
N GLN A 108 3.61 2.55 10.33
CA GLN A 108 4.87 1.92 9.94
C GLN A 108 5.89 2.93 9.38
N ALA A 109 5.45 3.97 8.68
CA ALA A 109 6.33 5.01 8.13
C ALA A 109 6.94 5.93 9.20
N LEU A 110 6.46 5.86 10.44
CA LEU A 110 6.99 6.64 11.57
C LEU A 110 8.09 5.90 12.35
N LEU A 111 8.44 4.67 11.94
CA LEU A 111 9.42 3.78 12.58
C LEU A 111 10.65 3.61 11.68
#